data_AF-A0A1J5R3V3-F1
#
_entry.id   AF-A0A1J5R3V3-F1
#
_cell.length_a   1.000
_cell.length_b   1.000
_cell.length_c   1.000
_cell.angle_alpha   90.00
_cell.angle_beta   90.00
_cell.angle_gamma   90.00
#
_symmetry.space_group_name_H-M   'P 1'
#
loop_
_entity.id
_entity.type
_entity.pdbx_description
1 polymer ?
#
loop_
_entity_poly.entity_id
_entity_poly.type
_entity_poly.pdbx_seq_one_letter_code
_entity_poly.pdbx_strand_id
1 'polypeptide(L)'
;MSHLSDLGCNCIRGVHKINFRIRGKSMQQLALHPSQSRRSGFTLVELMITVAIVGILAVLAFPQYSQYMIRAHHASGEQFLMDVAQRQEQYFLDGHTYAPDLATLGIPPPPEVTNYYTVDAFVITTNPPGYQMSLTPLAGGIMDGNGTLVITNITASVSTQ
;
A
#
# COMPACT_ATOMS: atom_id res chain seq x y z
N MET A 1 -15.75 48.54 -31.93
CA MET A 1 -14.68 49.18 -32.72
C MET A 1 -13.89 48.09 -33.42
N SER A 2 -14.48 47.61 -34.50
CA SER A 2 -13.90 46.76 -35.53
C SER A 2 -13.19 47.66 -36.53
N HIS A 3 -11.88 47.55 -36.71
CA HIS A 3 -11.18 48.22 -37.81
C HIS A 3 -9.83 47.54 -38.10
N LEU A 4 -9.49 47.51 -39.40
CA LEU A 4 -8.25 47.01 -40.05
C LEU A 4 -8.34 45.50 -40.39
N SER A 5 -8.83 45.01 -41.54
CA SER A 5 -8.88 45.48 -42.94
C SER A 5 -7.52 45.85 -43.56
N ASP A 6 -7.10 44.95 -44.46
CA ASP A 6 -6.26 45.13 -45.65
C ASP A 6 -4.77 45.45 -45.52
N LEU A 7 -3.96 44.45 -45.87
CA LEU A 7 -2.95 44.62 -46.91
C LEU A 7 -2.77 43.29 -47.66
N GLY A 8 -3.38 43.23 -48.84
CA GLY A 8 -3.05 42.25 -49.85
C GLY A 8 -1.64 42.48 -50.38
N CYS A 9 -0.95 41.39 -50.67
CA CYS A 9 0.12 41.38 -51.66
C CYS A 9 -0.04 40.12 -52.51
N ASN A 10 -0.78 40.30 -53.60
CA ASN A 10 -0.87 39.40 -54.72
C ASN A 10 0.25 39.78 -55.70
N CYS A 11 1.23 38.89 -55.90
CA CYS A 11 2.26 38.88 -56.95
C CYS A 11 3.14 37.66 -56.59
N ILE A 12 3.36 36.61 -57.38
CA ILE A 12 3.84 36.59 -58.76
C ILE A 12 3.53 35.21 -59.37
N ARG A 13 3.13 35.24 -60.65
CA ARG A 13 2.93 34.13 -61.58
C ARG A 13 4.23 33.38 -61.86
N GLY A 14 4.15 32.06 -62.08
CA GLY A 14 5.15 31.39 -62.93
C GLY A 14 5.49 29.96 -62.55
N VAL A 15 4.56 29.03 -62.80
CA VAL A 15 4.90 27.60 -62.86
C VAL A 15 5.63 27.36 -64.19
N HIS A 16 6.95 27.52 -64.19
CA HIS A 16 7.78 27.03 -65.30
C HIS A 16 8.05 25.55 -65.07
N LYS A 17 7.35 24.68 -65.82
CA LYS A 17 7.70 23.25 -65.91
C LYS A 17 9.04 23.12 -66.63
N ILE A 18 10.12 23.00 -65.87
CA ILE A 18 11.42 22.59 -66.39
C ILE A 18 11.37 21.06 -66.54
N ASN A 19 11.20 20.57 -67.77
CA ASN A 19 11.37 19.15 -68.09
C ASN A 19 12.87 18.82 -68.07
N PHE A 20 13.37 18.41 -66.89
CA PHE A 20 14.73 17.93 -66.75
C PHE A 20 14.80 16.46 -67.15
N ARG A 21 15.30 16.18 -68.36
CA ARG A 21 15.59 14.82 -68.81
C ARG A 21 17.00 14.41 -68.40
N ILE A 22 17.14 13.76 -67.25
CA ILE A 22 18.41 13.12 -66.89
C ILE A 22 18.60 11.89 -67.78
N ARG A 23 19.53 12.01 -68.73
CA ARG A 23 20.12 10.91 -69.48
C ARG A 23 20.85 9.96 -68.51
N GLY A 24 20.71 8.67 -68.77
CA GLY A 24 21.22 7.58 -67.94
C GLY A 24 22.65 7.79 -67.44
N LYS A 25 22.80 7.74 -66.12
CA LYS A 25 24.01 7.32 -65.46
C LYS A 25 23.63 6.17 -64.54
N SER A 26 24.37 5.08 -64.66
CA SER A 26 24.33 3.88 -63.85
C SER A 26 24.18 4.25 -62.37
N MET A 27 23.00 3.99 -61.83
CA MET A 27 22.74 4.03 -60.39
C MET A 27 23.47 2.84 -59.76
N GLN A 28 24.76 2.99 -59.48
CA GLN A 28 25.38 2.20 -58.42
C GLN A 28 24.78 2.70 -57.12
N GLN A 29 23.68 2.04 -56.78
CA GLN A 29 22.89 2.18 -55.58
C GLN A 29 23.80 2.04 -54.37
N LEU A 30 24.20 3.17 -53.79
CA LEU A 30 24.75 3.22 -52.44
C LEU A 30 23.57 2.98 -51.49
N ALA A 31 23.16 1.72 -51.39
CA ALA A 31 22.22 1.26 -50.38
C ALA A 31 22.91 1.46 -49.02
N LEU A 32 22.47 2.48 -48.29
CA LEU A 32 22.59 2.54 -46.84
C LEU A 32 22.17 1.17 -46.30
N HIS A 33 23.15 0.37 -45.88
CA HIS A 33 22.88 -0.88 -45.19
C HIS A 33 22.31 -0.50 -43.82
N PRO A 34 21.03 -0.78 -43.53
CA PRO A 34 20.51 -0.60 -42.19
C PRO A 34 21.35 -1.48 -41.27
N SER A 35 22.01 -0.88 -40.28
CA SER A 35 22.65 -1.63 -39.20
C SER A 35 21.53 -2.40 -38.50
N GLN A 36 21.42 -3.70 -38.80
CA GLN A 36 20.50 -4.62 -38.15
C GLN A 36 20.76 -4.55 -36.65
N SER A 37 19.93 -3.80 -35.92
CA SER A 37 19.93 -3.82 -34.46
C SER A 37 19.57 -5.25 -34.05
N ARG A 38 20.54 -6.01 -33.53
CA ARG A 38 20.29 -7.36 -33.03
C ARG A 38 19.20 -7.24 -31.97
N ARG A 39 18.03 -7.81 -32.24
CA ARG A 39 17.00 -7.99 -31.21
C ARG A 39 17.56 -9.00 -30.21
N SER A 40 17.99 -8.51 -29.05
CA SER A 40 18.27 -9.35 -27.89
C SER A 40 16.93 -9.77 -27.32
N GLY A 41 16.68 -11.08 -27.27
CA GLY A 41 15.51 -11.68 -26.63
C GLY A 41 15.97 -12.72 -25.62
N PHE A 42 15.22 -12.85 -24.53
CA PHE A 42 15.43 -13.91 -23.53
C PHE A 42 15.22 -15.29 -24.17
N THR A 43 16.09 -16.24 -23.84
CA THR A 43 15.91 -17.63 -24.29
C THR A 43 14.86 -18.33 -23.42
N LEU A 44 14.16 -19.33 -23.96
CA LEU A 44 13.21 -20.14 -23.18
C LEU A 44 13.89 -20.86 -22.00
N VAL A 45 15.16 -21.25 -22.16
CA VAL A 45 15.94 -21.92 -21.11
C VAL A 45 16.26 -20.97 -19.97
N GLU A 46 16.62 -19.72 -20.28
CA GLU A 46 16.88 -18.68 -19.27
C GLU A 46 15.63 -18.39 -18.44
N LEU A 47 14.46 -18.37 -19.08
CA LEU A 47 13.17 -18.22 -18.40
C LEU A 47 12.85 -19.43 -17.50
N MET A 48 13.13 -20.66 -17.95
CA MET A 48 12.90 -21.85 -17.12
C MET A 48 13.75 -21.84 -15.84
N ILE A 49 15.02 -21.45 -15.94
CA ILE A 49 15.91 -21.39 -14.78
C ILE A 49 15.46 -20.27 -13.83
N THR A 50 15.09 -19.10 -14.35
CA THR A 50 14.62 -18.00 -13.50
C THR A 50 13.33 -18.34 -12.75
N VAL A 51 12.34 -18.94 -13.42
CA VAL A 51 11.10 -19.36 -12.76
C VAL A 51 11.37 -20.47 -11.74
N ALA A 52 12.29 -21.40 -12.01
CA ALA A 52 12.69 -22.42 -11.05
C ALA A 52 13.29 -21.80 -9.77
N ILE A 53 14.18 -20.82 -9.90
CA ILE A 53 14.78 -20.11 -8.75
C ILE A 53 13.72 -19.32 -7.98
N VAL A 54 12.89 -18.54 -8.67
CA VAL A 54 11.81 -17.76 -8.03
C VAL A 54 10.82 -18.67 -7.31
N GLY A 55 10.49 -19.83 -7.87
CA GLY A 55 9.64 -20.83 -7.21
C GLY A 55 10.21 -21.32 -5.88
N ILE A 56 11.50 -21.62 -5.83
CA ILE A 56 12.17 -22.03 -4.58
C ILE A 56 12.14 -20.89 -3.54
N LEU A 57 12.44 -19.67 -3.96
CA LEU A 57 12.43 -18.50 -3.07
C LEU A 57 11.03 -18.20 -2.53
N ALA A 58 9.99 -18.32 -3.36
CA ALA A 58 8.61 -18.05 -2.98
C ALA A 58 8.11 -18.96 -1.86
N VAL A 59 8.50 -20.25 -1.89
CA VAL A 59 8.11 -21.22 -0.86
C VAL A 59 8.69 -20.85 0.52
N LEU A 60 9.91 -20.32 0.57
CA LEU A 60 10.53 -19.89 1.83
C LEU A 60 10.00 -18.53 2.30
N ALA A 61 9.79 -17.60 1.36
CA ALA A 61 9.39 -16.23 1.67
C ALA A 61 7.94 -16.13 2.19
N PHE A 62 7.03 -16.95 1.67
CA PHE A 62 5.60 -16.87 2.00
C PHE A 62 5.28 -17.00 3.51
N PRO A 63 5.71 -18.07 4.22
CA PRO A 63 5.39 -18.21 5.64
C PRO A 63 6.01 -17.08 6.48
N GLN A 64 7.22 -16.62 6.13
CA GLN A 64 7.89 -15.53 6.86
C GLN A 64 7.13 -14.21 6.73
N TYR A 65 6.62 -13.91 5.54
CA TYR A 65 5.85 -12.69 5.29
C TYR A 65 4.54 -12.66 6.10
N SER A 66 3.82 -13.79 6.18
CA SER A 66 2.58 -13.86 6.98
C SER A 66 2.82 -13.56 8.46
N GLN A 67 3.90 -14.10 9.03
CA GLN A 67 4.28 -13.89 10.42
C GLN A 67 4.71 -12.45 10.69
N TYR A 68 5.34 -11.79 9.72
CA TYR A 68 5.68 -10.38 9.81
C TYR A 68 4.42 -9.51 9.89
N MET A 69 3.43 -9.75 9.04
CA MET A 69 2.15 -9.03 9.09
C MET A 69 1.42 -9.22 10.42
N ILE A 70 1.34 -10.46 10.92
CA ILE A 70 0.71 -10.75 12.21
C ILE A 70 1.36 -9.93 13.33
N ARG A 71 2.70 -9.90 13.39
CA ARG A 71 3.43 -9.10 14.39
C ARG A 71 3.16 -7.60 14.25
N ALA A 72 3.07 -7.09 13.03
CA ALA A 72 2.75 -5.69 12.78
C ALA A 72 1.35 -5.33 13.30
N HIS A 73 0.34 -6.18 13.03
CA HIS A 73 -1.02 -5.95 13.50
C HIS A 73 -1.17 -6.12 15.03
N HIS A 74 -0.46 -7.08 15.63
CA HIS A 74 -0.38 -7.18 17.10
C HIS A 74 0.19 -5.90 17.71
N ALA A 75 1.27 -5.35 17.14
CA ALA A 75 1.87 -4.11 17.62
C ALA A 75 0.88 -2.92 17.54
N SER A 76 0.12 -2.80 16.44
CA SER A 76 -0.94 -1.77 16.32
C SER A 76 -2.03 -1.95 17.39
N GLY A 77 -2.46 -3.19 17.65
CA GLY A 77 -3.44 -3.50 18.70
C GLY A 77 -2.92 -3.19 20.10
N GLU A 78 -1.69 -3.58 20.42
CA GLU A 78 -1.02 -3.26 21.69
C GLU A 78 -0.88 -1.75 21.88
N GLN A 79 -0.46 -1.02 20.85
CA GLN A 79 -0.35 0.43 20.90
C GLN A 79 -1.69 1.09 21.22
N PHE A 80 -2.78 0.63 20.61
CA PHE A 80 -4.12 1.13 20.90
C PHE A 80 -4.52 0.84 22.36
N LEU A 81 -4.27 -0.37 22.85
CA LEU A 81 -4.54 -0.69 24.26
C LEU A 81 -3.70 0.17 25.22
N MET A 82 -2.45 0.49 24.88
CA MET A 82 -1.63 1.39 25.71
C MET A 82 -2.19 2.83 25.76
N ASP A 83 -2.73 3.36 24.66
CA ASP A 83 -3.44 4.66 24.68
C ASP A 83 -4.70 4.59 25.58
N VAL A 84 -5.45 3.49 25.48
CA VAL A 84 -6.59 3.23 26.38
C VAL A 84 -6.15 3.23 27.84
N ALA A 85 -5.07 2.54 28.19
CA ALA A 85 -4.57 2.50 29.56
C ALA A 85 -4.13 3.87 30.07
N GLN A 86 -3.42 4.63 29.23
CA GLN A 86 -2.99 5.99 29.59
C GLN A 86 -4.20 6.87 29.91
N ARG A 87 -5.27 6.79 29.13
CA ARG A 87 -6.48 7.60 29.37
C ARG A 87 -7.33 7.09 30.51
N GLN A 88 -7.36 5.78 30.74
CA GLN A 88 -8.01 5.21 31.93
C GLN A 88 -7.32 5.70 33.21
N GLU A 89 -5.99 5.77 33.24
CA GLU A 89 -5.25 6.31 34.38
C GLU A 89 -5.55 7.80 34.58
N GLN A 90 -5.53 8.60 33.50
CA GLN A 90 -5.90 10.01 33.60
C GLN A 90 -7.33 10.19 34.14
N TYR A 91 -8.29 9.43 33.62
CA TYR A 91 -9.69 9.48 34.06
C TYR A 91 -9.84 9.06 35.53
N PHE A 92 -9.05 8.08 35.98
CA PHE A 92 -9.01 7.66 37.37
C PHE A 92 -8.44 8.73 38.30
N LEU A 93 -7.40 9.46 37.89
CA LEU A 93 -6.85 10.58 38.67
C LEU A 93 -7.88 11.70 38.89
N ASP A 94 -8.79 11.91 37.93
CA ASP A 94 -9.81 12.94 38.01
C ASP A 94 -11.02 12.51 38.85
N GLY A 95 -11.50 11.27 38.66
CA GLY A 95 -12.80 10.81 39.17
C GLY A 95 -12.75 9.65 40.18
N HIS A 96 -11.57 9.10 40.48
CA HIS A 96 -11.37 7.88 41.28
C HIS A 96 -12.20 6.68 40.80
N THR A 97 -12.56 6.68 39.52
CA THR A 97 -13.32 5.62 38.85
C THR A 97 -12.78 5.47 37.43
N TYR A 98 -12.96 4.29 36.83
CA TYR A 98 -12.56 4.03 35.45
C TYR A 98 -13.71 4.33 34.48
N ALA A 99 -13.36 4.69 33.24
CA ALA A 99 -14.34 5.00 32.21
C ALA A 99 -15.02 3.72 31.71
N PRO A 100 -16.35 3.70 31.54
CA PRO A 100 -17.09 2.50 31.12
C PRO A 100 -17.01 2.20 29.63
N ASP A 101 -16.59 3.17 28.81
CA ASP A 101 -16.54 3.06 27.36
C ASP A 101 -15.45 3.94 26.72
N LEU A 102 -15.13 3.63 25.46
CA LEU A 102 -14.13 4.36 24.68
C LEU A 102 -14.57 5.78 24.32
N ALA A 103 -15.89 6.03 24.28
CA ALA A 103 -16.45 7.34 23.97
C ALA A 103 -16.15 8.34 25.10
N THR A 104 -16.25 7.88 26.35
CA THR A 104 -15.92 8.63 27.56
C THR A 104 -14.43 8.95 27.61
N LEU A 105 -13.57 8.04 27.15
CA LEU A 105 -12.12 8.28 27.01
C LEU A 105 -11.77 9.17 25.79
N GLY A 106 -12.69 9.36 24.85
CA GLY A 106 -12.46 10.10 23.62
C GLY A 106 -11.41 9.44 22.70
N ILE A 107 -11.33 8.10 22.70
CA ILE A 107 -10.45 7.33 21.81
C ILE A 107 -11.29 6.43 20.90
N PRO A 108 -11.62 6.85 19.67
CA PRO A 108 -12.19 5.94 18.71
C PRO A 108 -11.13 4.89 18.28
N PRO A 109 -11.51 3.62 18.11
CA PRO A 109 -10.58 2.61 17.65
C PRO A 109 -10.16 2.89 16.19
N PRO A 110 -8.86 2.86 15.86
CA PRO A 110 -8.39 3.15 14.52
C PRO A 110 -8.73 1.99 13.56
N PRO A 111 -8.85 2.25 12.24
CA PRO A 111 -9.15 1.23 11.23
C PRO A 111 -8.16 0.06 11.24
N GLU A 112 -6.89 0.34 11.53
CA GLU A 112 -5.82 -0.65 11.63
C GLU A 112 -6.07 -1.71 12.72
N VAL A 113 -6.86 -1.38 13.74
CA VAL A 113 -7.30 -2.33 14.76
C VAL A 113 -8.62 -2.98 14.33
N THR A 114 -9.62 -2.18 13.93
CA THR A 114 -10.97 -2.70 13.63
C THR A 114 -11.03 -3.61 12.40
N ASN A 115 -10.07 -3.52 11.49
CA ASN A 115 -10.00 -4.40 10.32
C ASN A 115 -9.57 -5.83 10.67
N TYR A 116 -8.91 -6.03 11.82
CA TYR A 116 -8.31 -7.32 12.20
C TYR A 116 -8.75 -7.82 13.58
N TYR A 117 -9.27 -6.92 14.42
CA TYR A 117 -9.81 -7.23 15.74
C TYR A 117 -11.21 -6.64 15.93
N THR A 118 -12.04 -7.36 16.68
CA THR A 118 -13.23 -6.80 17.33
C THR A 118 -12.80 -6.15 18.65
N VAL A 119 -13.32 -4.96 18.88
CA VAL A 119 -13.05 -4.17 20.08
C VAL A 119 -14.12 -4.51 21.11
N ASP A 120 -13.75 -5.22 22.17
CA ASP A 120 -14.71 -5.67 23.18
C ASP A 120 -15.05 -4.53 24.16
N ALA A 121 -16.22 -4.61 24.77
CA ALA A 121 -16.64 -3.65 25.79
C ALA A 121 -15.75 -3.74 27.04
N PHE A 122 -15.60 -2.63 27.76
CA PHE A 122 -14.88 -2.64 29.03
C PHE A 122 -15.64 -3.46 30.07
N VAL A 123 -14.87 -4.18 30.89
CA VAL A 123 -15.34 -4.76 32.15
C VAL A 123 -14.76 -3.93 33.28
N ILE A 124 -15.63 -3.26 34.06
CA ILE A 124 -15.21 -2.41 35.18
C ILE A 124 -15.45 -3.16 36.50
N THR A 125 -14.43 -3.20 37.35
CA THR A 125 -14.54 -3.68 38.73
C THR A 125 -14.51 -2.49 39.68
N THR A 126 -15.28 -2.53 40.75
CA THR A 126 -15.39 -1.42 41.71
C THR A 126 -14.75 -1.72 43.07
N ASN A 127 -14.38 -2.98 43.33
CA ASN A 127 -13.82 -3.40 44.62
C ASN A 127 -12.82 -4.58 44.46
N PRO A 128 -11.51 -4.32 44.28
CA PRO A 128 -10.88 -3.02 44.08
C PRO A 128 -11.24 -2.39 42.70
N PRO A 129 -11.14 -1.06 42.55
CA PRO A 129 -11.32 -0.39 41.26
C PRO A 129 -10.38 -0.96 40.20
N GLY A 130 -10.92 -1.33 39.05
CA GLY A 130 -10.15 -1.87 37.95
C GLY A 130 -10.94 -1.83 36.65
N TYR A 131 -10.24 -2.04 35.55
CA TYR A 131 -10.84 -2.23 34.24
C TYR A 131 -10.14 -3.37 33.51
N GLN A 132 -10.86 -3.97 32.58
CA GLN A 132 -10.33 -4.86 31.58
C GLN A 132 -10.93 -4.51 30.22
N MET A 133 -10.12 -4.64 29.18
CA MET A 133 -10.56 -4.54 27.80
C MET A 133 -9.82 -5.58 26.96
N SER A 134 -10.48 -6.09 25.93
CA SER A 134 -9.90 -7.05 25.00
C SER A 134 -10.08 -6.66 23.53
N LEU A 135 -9.13 -7.10 22.71
CA LEU A 135 -9.22 -7.11 21.26
C LEU A 135 -9.20 -8.57 20.79
N THR A 136 -10.32 -9.03 20.27
CA THR A 136 -10.49 -10.41 19.81
C THR A 136 -10.27 -10.49 18.30
N PRO A 137 -9.39 -11.37 17.78
CA PRO A 137 -9.18 -11.49 16.34
C PRO A 137 -10.47 -11.78 15.56
N LEU A 138 -10.62 -11.19 14.36
CA LEU A 138 -11.74 -11.55 13.48
C LEU A 138 -11.61 -13.00 13.00
N ALA A 139 -12.69 -13.77 13.15
CA ALA A 139 -12.77 -15.15 12.68
C ALA A 139 -12.55 -15.24 11.16
N GLY A 140 -11.71 -16.18 10.72
CA GLY A 140 -11.33 -16.35 9.33
C GLY A 140 -10.39 -15.27 8.77
N GLY A 141 -9.94 -14.33 9.60
CA GLY A 141 -8.93 -13.33 9.25
C GLY A 141 -7.50 -13.83 9.42
N ILE A 142 -6.53 -13.03 8.99
CA ILE A 142 -5.09 -13.35 9.15
C ILE A 142 -4.64 -13.44 10.61
N MET A 143 -5.40 -12.84 11.52
CA MET A 143 -5.14 -12.84 12.96
C MET A 143 -5.84 -14.00 13.68
N ASP A 144 -6.70 -14.75 13.01
CA ASP A 144 -7.43 -15.87 13.60
C ASP A 144 -6.43 -16.91 14.16
N GLY A 145 -6.67 -17.36 15.40
CA GLY A 145 -5.78 -18.26 16.13
C GLY A 145 -4.49 -17.63 16.72
N ASN A 146 -4.25 -16.32 16.58
CA ASN A 146 -3.05 -15.66 17.14
C ASN A 146 -3.25 -15.06 18.56
N GLY A 147 -4.37 -15.36 19.20
CA GLY A 147 -4.66 -14.97 20.58
C GLY A 147 -5.32 -13.59 20.72
N THR A 148 -6.00 -13.40 21.84
CA THR A 148 -6.71 -12.16 22.19
C THR A 148 -5.75 -11.22 22.93
N LEU A 149 -5.70 -9.96 22.51
CA LEU A 149 -4.98 -8.93 23.27
C LEU A 149 -5.86 -8.48 24.43
N VAL A 150 -5.31 -8.45 25.63
CA VAL A 150 -6.04 -8.04 26.84
C VAL A 150 -5.24 -6.97 27.56
N ILE A 151 -5.92 -5.94 28.04
CA ILE A 151 -5.32 -4.98 28.96
C ILE A 151 -6.13 -4.89 30.24
N THR A 152 -5.41 -4.76 31.34
CA THR A 152 -5.94 -4.57 32.69
C THR A 152 -5.26 -3.38 33.36
N ASN A 153 -5.70 -3.02 34.58
CA ASN A 153 -5.18 -1.91 35.39
C ASN A 153 -3.63 -1.77 35.37
N ILE A 154 -2.89 -2.88 35.31
CA ILE A 154 -1.43 -2.89 35.52
C ILE A 154 -0.63 -3.58 34.42
N THR A 155 -1.29 -4.28 33.48
CA THR A 155 -0.58 -5.08 32.47
C THR A 155 -1.42 -5.24 31.19
N ALA A 156 -0.78 -5.00 30.04
CA ALA A 156 -1.21 -5.52 28.75
C ALA A 156 -0.58 -6.90 28.54
N SER A 157 -1.40 -7.91 28.24
CA SER A 157 -0.95 -9.26 27.95
C SER A 157 -1.68 -9.82 26.75
N VAL A 158 -0.98 -10.65 25.99
CA VAL A 158 -1.61 -11.49 24.96
C VAL A 158 -2.08 -12.75 25.66
N SER A 159 -3.39 -12.98 25.68
CA SER A 159 -3.95 -14.26 26.13
C SER A 159 -4.14 -15.14 24.91
N THR A 160 -3.22 -16.07 24.69
CA THR A 160 -3.45 -17.19 23.78
C THR A 160 -4.42 -18.15 24.46
N GLN A 161 -5.53 -18.50 23.81
CA GLN A 161 -6.34 -19.66 24.24
C GLN A 161 -5.54 -20.95 24.05
#